data_AF-A0A917PNR5-F1
#
_entry.id   AF-A0A917PNR5-F1
#
_cell.length_a   1.000
_cell.length_b   1.000
_cell.length_c   1.000
_cell.angle_alpha   90.00
_cell.angle_beta   90.00
_cell.angle_gamma   90.00
#
_symmetry.space_group_name_H-M   'P 1'
#
loop_
_entity.id
_entity.type
_entity.pdbx_description
1 polymer ?
#
loop_
_entity_poly.entity_id
_entity_poly.type
_entity_poly.pdbx_seq_one_letter_code
_entity_poly.pdbx_strand_id
1 'polypeptide(L)'
;MIKKYDFKKAKRIIENKKDSIIEASLGMREDWFWTANVVFENGAYIVELDNIEKVAGIDSSDWATPVIRIEYKGEVEEVFECFTGDNNGIDPSGGMATSGPLSRPVQKSMPQVKKYD
;
A
#
# COMPACT_ATOMS: atom_id res chain seq x y z
N MET A 1 13.61 7.53 -9.02
CA MET A 1 13.72 8.21 -7.71
C MET A 1 13.13 7.28 -6.66
N ILE A 2 13.71 7.25 -5.46
CA ILE A 2 13.36 6.30 -4.39
C ILE A 2 12.06 6.75 -3.73
N LYS A 3 11.02 5.91 -3.77
CA LYS A 3 9.76 6.10 -3.02
C LYS A 3 9.88 5.36 -1.70
N LYS A 4 9.67 6.06 -0.58
CA LYS A 4 9.73 5.48 0.78
C LYS A 4 8.34 5.34 1.36
N TYR A 5 8.10 4.33 2.20
CA TYR A 5 6.84 4.25 2.94
C TYR A 5 6.62 5.49 3.81
N ASP A 6 5.40 6.03 3.76
CA ASP A 6 4.92 7.03 4.70
C ASP A 6 3.97 6.35 5.69
N PHE A 7 4.56 5.79 6.75
CA PHE A 7 3.83 5.13 7.82
C PHE A 7 2.91 6.08 8.59
N LYS A 8 3.26 7.38 8.67
CA LYS A 8 2.41 8.38 9.31
C LYS A 8 1.14 8.62 8.49
N LYS A 9 1.27 8.72 7.17
CA LYS A 9 0.13 8.83 6.26
C LYS A 9 -0.73 7.58 6.29
N ALA A 10 -0.12 6.39 6.26
CA ALA A 10 -0.83 5.12 6.41
C ALA A 10 -1.64 5.06 7.71
N LYS A 11 -1.03 5.39 8.85
CA LYS A 11 -1.70 5.45 10.15
C LYS A 11 -2.86 6.43 10.16
N ARG A 12 -2.69 7.62 9.56
CA ARG A 12 -3.76 8.63 9.44
C ARG A 12 -4.95 8.11 8.62
N ILE A 13 -4.69 7.38 7.54
CA ILE A 13 -5.74 6.76 6.70
C ILE A 13 -6.53 5.73 7.51
N ILE A 14 -5.83 4.86 8.25
CA ILE A 14 -6.44 3.85 9.13
C ILE A 14 -7.26 4.54 10.20
N GLU A 15 -6.70 5.48 10.96
CA GLU A 15 -7.41 6.18 12.05
C GLU A 15 -8.68 6.89 11.56
N ASN A 16 -8.65 7.51 10.37
CA ASN A 16 -9.82 8.18 9.80
C ASN A 16 -10.91 7.21 9.31
N LYS A 17 -10.59 5.94 9.10
CA LYS A 17 -11.50 4.92 8.55
C LYS A 17 -11.71 3.73 9.51
N LYS A 18 -11.07 3.70 10.67
CA LYS A 18 -10.99 2.53 11.59
C LYS A 18 -12.35 1.96 12.00
N ASP A 19 -13.35 2.81 12.15
CA ASP A 19 -14.72 2.41 12.53
C ASP A 19 -15.41 1.60 11.41
N SER A 20 -15.06 1.87 10.15
CA SER A 20 -15.70 1.33 8.95
C SER A 20 -14.92 0.17 8.32
N ILE A 21 -13.66 -0.03 8.68
CA ILE A 21 -12.76 -1.03 8.07
C ILE A 21 -12.72 -2.32 8.89
N ILE A 22 -12.48 -3.44 8.21
CA ILE A 22 -12.17 -4.73 8.82
C ILE A 22 -10.65 -4.89 8.88
N GLU A 23 -9.97 -4.59 7.77
CA GLU A 23 -8.54 -4.84 7.59
C GLU A 23 -7.87 -3.66 6.87
N ALA A 24 -6.62 -3.38 7.25
CA ALA A 24 -5.70 -2.58 6.46
C ALA A 24 -4.38 -3.32 6.26
N SER A 25 -3.95 -3.37 5.00
CA SER A 25 -2.72 -4.01 4.56
C SER A 25 -1.81 -2.98 3.89
N LEU A 26 -0.51 -3.03 4.17
CA LEU A 26 0.52 -2.22 3.51
C LEU A 26 1.34 -3.08 2.56
N GLY A 27 1.68 -2.54 1.40
CA GLY A 27 2.47 -3.28 0.41
C GLY A 27 2.92 -2.39 -0.74
N MET A 28 3.64 -2.98 -1.69
CA MET A 28 3.98 -2.35 -2.95
C MET A 28 2.94 -2.73 -3.98
N ARG A 29 2.35 -1.76 -4.68
CA ARG A 29 1.24 -2.01 -5.62
C ARG A 29 1.64 -3.03 -6.70
N GLU A 30 2.82 -2.86 -7.27
CA GLU A 30 3.33 -3.61 -8.40
C GLU A 30 3.68 -5.06 -8.00
N ASP A 31 4.00 -5.30 -6.74
CA ASP A 31 4.32 -6.64 -6.21
C ASP A 31 3.61 -6.93 -4.89
N TRP A 32 2.30 -6.65 -4.91
CA TRP A 32 1.44 -6.79 -3.75
C TRP A 32 1.45 -8.20 -3.17
N PHE A 33 1.42 -9.22 -4.02
CA PHE A 33 1.37 -10.62 -3.58
C PHE A 33 2.57 -11.04 -2.71
N TRP A 34 3.72 -10.41 -2.92
CA TRP A 34 4.93 -10.69 -2.14
C TRP A 34 5.05 -9.73 -0.94
N THR A 35 4.71 -8.46 -1.15
CA THR A 35 5.06 -7.37 -0.23
C THR A 35 3.93 -6.93 0.68
N ALA A 36 2.71 -7.39 0.45
CA ALA A 36 1.56 -7.09 1.29
C ALA A 36 1.73 -7.68 2.68
N ASN A 37 1.52 -6.85 3.71
CA ASN A 37 1.50 -7.26 5.09
C ASN A 37 0.35 -6.57 5.81
N VAL A 38 -0.42 -7.35 6.57
CA VAL A 38 -1.56 -6.83 7.33
C VAL A 38 -1.04 -6.04 8.52
N VAL A 39 -1.45 -4.78 8.65
CA VAL A 39 -1.02 -3.90 9.74
C VAL A 39 -2.13 -3.58 10.73
N PHE A 40 -3.38 -3.72 10.31
CA PHE A 40 -4.55 -3.50 11.15
C PHE A 40 -5.62 -4.52 10.78
N GLU A 41 -6.22 -5.16 11.76
CA GLU A 41 -7.29 -6.13 11.56
C GLU A 41 -8.21 -6.11 12.77
N ASN A 42 -9.52 -6.28 12.55
CA ASN A 42 -10.52 -6.48 13.61
C ASN A 42 -10.51 -5.37 14.69
N GLY A 43 -10.16 -4.14 14.31
CA GLY A 43 -10.14 -3.00 15.22
C GLY A 43 -8.83 -2.80 15.99
N ALA A 44 -7.80 -3.63 15.73
CA ALA A 44 -6.51 -3.57 16.40
C ALA A 44 -5.35 -3.50 15.39
N TYR A 45 -4.28 -2.80 15.78
CA TYR A 45 -3.03 -2.81 15.02
C TYR A 45 -2.29 -4.14 15.28
N ILE A 46 -2.07 -4.92 14.22
CA ILE A 46 -1.21 -6.11 14.26
C ILE A 46 0.26 -5.69 14.29
N VAL A 47 0.57 -4.56 13.64
CA VAL A 47 1.93 -4.03 13.53
C VAL A 47 1.96 -2.60 14.06
N GLU A 48 2.96 -2.31 14.90
CA GLU A 48 3.15 -0.97 15.46
C GLU A 48 3.72 -0.02 14.40
N LEU A 49 2.84 0.78 13.79
CA LEU A 49 3.20 1.71 12.71
C LEU A 49 4.12 2.86 13.14
N ASP A 50 4.22 3.16 14.44
CA ASP A 50 5.11 4.22 14.94
C ASP A 50 6.59 3.80 14.95
N ASN A 51 6.87 2.50 15.07
CA ASN A 51 8.21 1.93 15.18
C ASN A 51 8.63 1.07 13.97
N ILE A 52 7.74 0.92 12.98
CA ILE A 52 8.04 0.12 11.79
C ILE A 52 8.92 0.93 10.82
N GLU A 53 10.02 0.31 10.39
CA GLU A 53 10.87 0.88 9.33
C GLU A 53 10.65 0.18 7.99
N LYS A 54 10.15 -1.07 7.99
CA LYS A 54 10.08 -1.94 6.83
C LYS A 54 8.78 -2.74 6.79
N VAL A 55 8.15 -2.81 5.62
CA VAL A 55 7.04 -3.73 5.34
C VAL A 55 7.58 -4.87 4.49
N ALA A 56 7.37 -6.11 4.94
CA ALA A 56 7.90 -7.30 4.26
C ALA A 56 9.41 -7.24 3.96
N GLY A 57 10.19 -6.56 4.83
CA GLY A 57 11.63 -6.35 4.68
C GLY A 57 12.04 -5.20 3.77
N ILE A 58 11.09 -4.44 3.22
CA ILE A 58 11.29 -3.33 2.28
C ILE A 58 10.88 -2.00 2.93
N ASP A 59 11.76 -1.00 2.91
CA ASP A 59 11.50 0.37 3.37
C ASP A 59 11.25 1.34 2.21
N SER A 60 11.76 0.99 1.03
CA SER A 60 11.76 1.86 -0.13
C SER A 60 11.89 1.08 -1.44
N SER A 61 11.39 1.66 -2.53
CA SER A 61 11.53 1.11 -3.86
C SER A 61 11.58 2.21 -4.91
N ASP A 62 12.39 2.00 -5.94
CA ASP A 62 12.49 2.82 -7.13
C ASP A 62 11.61 2.31 -8.28
N TRP A 63 11.19 1.03 -8.21
CA TRP A 63 10.43 0.34 -9.24
C TRP A 63 8.96 0.09 -8.85
N ALA A 64 8.63 0.20 -7.56
CA ALA A 64 7.28 -0.01 -7.05
C ALA A 64 6.78 1.15 -6.17
N THR A 65 5.47 1.27 -6.06
CA THR A 65 4.75 2.34 -5.38
C THR A 65 4.18 1.81 -4.06
N PRO A 66 4.62 2.36 -2.91
CA PRO A 66 4.06 2.00 -1.61
C PRO A 66 2.59 2.44 -1.49
N VAL A 67 1.71 1.49 -1.22
CA VAL A 67 0.27 1.72 -1.08
C VAL A 67 -0.29 0.99 0.14
N ILE A 68 -1.42 1.51 0.62
CA ILE A 68 -2.24 0.89 1.66
C ILE A 68 -3.55 0.42 1.03
N ARG A 69 -3.90 -0.85 1.22
CA ARG A 69 -5.22 -1.40 0.88
C ARG A 69 -6.06 -1.44 2.15
N ILE A 70 -7.25 -0.89 2.05
CA ILE A 70 -8.25 -0.80 3.09
C ILE A 70 -9.44 -1.67 2.69
N GLU A 71 -9.81 -2.59 3.55
CA GLU A 71 -10.96 -3.48 3.38
C GLU A 71 -12.08 -3.05 4.32
N TYR A 72 -13.25 -2.74 3.77
CA TYR A 72 -14.39 -2.26 4.55
C TYR A 72 -15.32 -3.39 5.00
N LYS A 73 -16.11 -3.12 6.05
CA LYS A 73 -17.15 -4.04 6.58
C LYS A 73 -18.24 -4.46 5.57
N GLY A 74 -18.24 -3.88 4.37
CA GLY A 74 -19.19 -4.15 3.29
C GLY A 74 -18.54 -4.51 1.95
N GLU A 75 -17.39 -5.19 1.97
CA GLU A 75 -16.69 -5.78 0.81
C GLU A 75 -16.14 -4.80 -0.23
N VAL A 76 -16.19 -3.48 0.03
CA VAL A 76 -15.49 -2.51 -0.80
C VAL A 76 -14.02 -2.47 -0.38
N GLU A 77 -13.12 -2.51 -1.35
CA GLU A 77 -11.69 -2.34 -1.14
C GLU A 77 -11.25 -0.99 -1.72
N GLU A 78 -10.49 -0.22 -0.95
CA GLU A 78 -9.87 1.00 -1.44
C GLU A 78 -8.35 0.92 -1.29
N VAL A 79 -7.63 1.35 -2.32
CA VAL A 79 -6.17 1.45 -2.28
C VAL A 79 -5.78 2.93 -2.28
N PHE A 80 -4.96 3.32 -1.31
CA PHE A 80 -4.43 4.69 -1.19
C PHE A 80 -2.92 4.69 -1.31
N GLU A 81 -2.37 5.76 -1.89
CA GLU A 81 -0.92 5.96 -1.89
C GLU A 81 -0.42 6.41 -0.50
N CYS A 82 0.62 5.75 0.01
CA CYS A 82 1.21 6.04 1.31
C CYS A 82 2.74 6.08 1.22
N PHE A 83 3.28 6.93 0.34
CA PHE A 83 4.72 7.11 0.20
C PHE A 83 5.15 8.57 0.34
N THR A 84 6.40 8.76 0.76
CA THR A 84 7.11 10.04 0.76
C THR A 84 8.18 10.02 -0.32
N GLY A 85 8.22 11.06 -1.16
CA GLY A 85 9.14 11.19 -2.30
C GLY A 85 8.49 11.90 -3.49
N ASP A 86 9.32 12.46 -4.38
CA ASP A 86 8.86 13.21 -5.55
C ASP A 86 8.22 12.27 -6.58
N ASN A 87 6.92 12.44 -6.80
CA ASN A 87 6.15 11.69 -7.77
C ASN A 87 6.05 12.56 -9.04
N ASN A 88 7.05 12.48 -9.92
CA ASN A 88 7.12 13.33 -11.11
C ASN A 88 6.10 12.94 -12.20
N GLY A 89 4.90 12.49 -11.81
CA GLY A 89 3.81 12.12 -12.73
C GLY A 89 4.08 10.91 -13.63
N ILE A 90 5.23 10.25 -13.48
CA ILE A 90 5.55 9.02 -14.21
C ILE A 90 4.86 7.88 -13.48
N ASP A 91 3.68 7.52 -13.96
CA ASP A 91 3.10 6.23 -13.70
C ASP A 91 4.14 5.14 -14.07
N PRO A 92 4.70 4.38 -13.10
CA PRO A 92 5.64 3.31 -13.41
C PRO A 92 4.99 2.19 -14.24
N SER A 93 3.65 2.18 -14.39
CA SER A 93 2.94 1.29 -15.32
C SER A 93 3.33 1.52 -16.79
N GLY A 94 3.90 2.68 -17.12
CA GLY A 94 4.36 3.00 -18.47
C GLY A 94 5.75 2.47 -18.84
N GLY A 95 6.53 1.92 -17.88
CA GLY A 95 7.97 1.76 -18.09
C GLY A 95 8.63 0.45 -17.66
N MET A 96 8.05 -0.36 -16.78
CA MET A 96 8.72 -1.59 -16.31
C MET A 96 7.89 -2.84 -16.55
N ALA A 97 8.07 -3.40 -17.75
CA ALA A 97 7.97 -4.84 -17.93
C ALA A 97 9.05 -5.51 -17.07
N THR A 98 8.69 -6.08 -15.90
CA THR A 98 9.39 -7.22 -15.24
C THR A 98 8.87 -7.58 -13.83
N SER A 99 7.64 -7.26 -13.43
CA SER A 99 7.05 -8.04 -12.32
C SER A 99 6.79 -9.46 -12.85
N GLY A 100 7.26 -10.47 -12.10
CA GLY A 100 7.25 -11.88 -12.52
C GLY A 100 5.87 -12.38 -12.96
N PRO A 101 5.76 -13.56 -13.61
CA PRO A 101 4.53 -14.04 -14.24
C PRO A 101 3.32 -14.14 -13.30
N LEU A 102 3.55 -14.13 -11.98
CA LEU A 102 2.53 -14.20 -10.93
C LEU A 102 1.97 -12.83 -10.50
N SER A 103 2.67 -11.71 -10.72
CA SER A 103 2.25 -10.38 -10.24
C SER A 103 1.33 -9.64 -11.23
N ARG A 104 1.40 -10.00 -12.52
CA ARG A 104 0.62 -9.34 -13.59
C ARG A 104 -0.90 -9.51 -13.48
N PRO A 105 -1.46 -10.66 -13.05
CA PRO A 105 -2.90 -10.79 -12.83
C PRO A 105 -3.39 -9.91 -11.68
N VAL A 106 -2.61 -9.83 -10.61
CA VAL A 106 -2.93 -9.05 -9.39
C VAL A 106 -2.88 -7.56 -9.66
N GLN A 107 -1.88 -7.08 -10.42
CA GLN A 107 -1.82 -5.67 -10.84
C GLN A 107 -3.07 -5.23 -11.62
N LYS A 108 -3.67 -6.13 -12.41
CA LYS A 108 -4.89 -5.84 -13.18
C LYS A 108 -6.17 -5.92 -12.35
N SER A 109 -6.19 -6.71 -11.27
CA SER A 109 -7.34 -6.81 -10.38
C SER A 109 -7.32 -5.79 -9.24
N MET A 110 -6.18 -5.12 -9.01
CA MET A 110 -6.06 -4.09 -7.98
C MET A 110 -6.99 -2.90 -8.26
N PRO A 111 -7.72 -2.41 -7.24
CA PRO A 111 -8.48 -1.17 -7.32
C PRO A 111 -7.60 0.02 -7.75
N GLN A 112 -8.23 1.03 -8.35
CA GLN A 112 -7.53 2.27 -8.71
C GLN A 112 -6.97 2.95 -7.46
N VAL A 113 -5.70 3.35 -7.52
CA VAL A 113 -5.04 4.04 -6.41
C VAL A 113 -5.62 5.44 -6.28
N LYS A 114 -6.15 5.74 -5.11
CA LYS A 114 -6.65 7.06 -4.75
C LYS A 114 -5.53 7.86 -4.09
N LYS A 115 -5.42 9.13 -4.48
CA LYS A 115 -4.61 10.09 -3.74
C LYS A 115 -5.31 10.41 -2.43
N TYR A 116 -4.53 10.43 -1.35
CA TYR A 116 -5.00 10.87 -0.04
C TYR A 116 -4.33 12.22 0.25
N ASP A 117 -5.11 13.29 0.15
CA ASP A 117 -4.71 14.69 0.43
C ASP A 117 -4.83 15.01 1.93
#